data_AF-A0A5N1JAC0-F1
#
_entry.id   AF-A0A5N1JAC0-F1
#
_cell.length_a   1.000
_cell.length_b   1.000
_cell.length_c   1.000
_cell.angle_alpha   90.00
_cell.angle_beta   90.00
_cell.angle_gamma   90.00
#
_symmetry.space_group_name_H-M   'P 1'
#
loop_
_entity.id
_entity.type
_entity.pdbx_description
1 polymer ?
#
loop_
_entity_poly.entity_id
_entity_poly.type
_entity_poly.pdbx_seq_one_letter_code
_entity_poly.pdbx_strand_id
1 'polypeptide(L)'
;MKKNLIILSVLLLLSFLSCQTNESIQKEKKIRKVDFQGKNYLITEVDSSANILLESDEFSGVIFSKDYKVYGHFFPWISRNDSKEKIVIRFNPVLGDIVAAERILKRCIEIDKIDADGLEIYEGKIYDLPNYYRQYFGAINENDEKIIWVNCFLKPSNLTKGFNIHQDWKVNSVEVQDGGKAYFNIEINITSGKCYNFFRNSIGG
;
A
#
# COMPACT_ATOMS: atom_id res chain seq x y z
N MET A 1 -71.08 -41.44 27.41
CA MET A 1 -72.18 -40.55 27.87
C MET A 1 -71.62 -39.16 28.09
N LYS A 2 -72.37 -38.15 27.61
CA LYS A 2 -72.29 -36.69 27.84
C LYS A 2 -71.76 -36.32 29.24
N LYS A 3 -71.12 -35.19 29.55
CA LYS A 3 -70.79 -33.88 28.97
C LYS A 3 -69.84 -33.28 30.05
N ASN A 4 -68.88 -32.44 29.71
CA ASN A 4 -68.86 -31.07 30.26
C ASN A 4 -67.78 -30.21 29.61
N LEU A 5 -68.30 -29.07 29.16
CA LEU A 5 -67.68 -27.92 28.57
C LEU A 5 -67.23 -27.01 29.71
N ILE A 6 -65.95 -26.64 29.78
CA ILE A 6 -65.53 -25.39 30.43
C ILE A 6 -64.54 -24.71 29.49
N ILE A 7 -65.01 -23.60 28.94
CA ILE A 7 -64.25 -22.60 28.21
C ILE A 7 -63.49 -21.79 29.26
N LEU A 8 -62.16 -21.75 29.17
CA LEU A 8 -61.37 -20.68 29.78
C LEU A 8 -60.43 -20.09 28.74
N SER A 9 -60.86 -18.93 28.24
CA SER A 9 -60.09 -18.00 27.44
C SER A 9 -58.87 -17.51 28.21
N VAL A 10 -57.67 -17.80 27.71
CA VAL A 10 -56.45 -17.08 28.08
C VAL A 10 -55.82 -16.56 26.79
N LEU A 11 -56.13 -15.30 26.47
CA LEU A 11 -55.27 -14.46 25.64
C LEU A 11 -53.93 -14.33 26.38
N LEU A 12 -52.83 -14.80 25.79
CA LEU A 12 -51.51 -14.32 26.16
C LEU A 12 -50.68 -14.00 24.92
N LEU A 13 -50.55 -12.68 24.75
CA LEU A 13 -49.52 -11.89 24.11
C LEU A 13 -48.55 -12.59 23.14
N LEU A 14 -48.63 -12.10 21.91
CA LEU A 14 -47.52 -11.91 20.98
C LEU A 14 -46.27 -11.38 21.70
N SER A 15 -45.23 -12.22 21.77
CA SER A 15 -43.84 -11.75 21.79
C SER A 15 -43.12 -12.40 20.60
N PHE A 16 -43.19 -11.71 19.46
CA PHE A 16 -42.18 -11.86 18.42
C PHE A 16 -40.86 -11.38 19.01
N LEU A 17 -40.09 -12.28 19.65
CA LEU A 17 -38.66 -12.10 19.71
C LEU A 17 -38.12 -12.38 18.31
N SER A 18 -38.15 -11.35 17.46
CA SER A 18 -37.25 -11.25 16.33
C SER A 18 -35.84 -11.19 16.91
N CYS A 19 -35.22 -12.35 17.09
CA CYS A 19 -33.79 -12.43 17.27
C CYS A 19 -33.16 -12.06 15.92
N GLN A 20 -33.07 -10.76 15.64
CA GLN A 20 -32.14 -10.23 14.66
C GLN A 20 -30.76 -10.44 15.28
N THR A 21 -30.18 -11.60 15.05
CA THR A 21 -28.75 -11.78 15.21
C THR A 21 -28.10 -10.83 14.22
N ASN A 22 -27.51 -9.75 14.75
CA ASN A 22 -26.52 -8.96 14.05
C ASN A 22 -25.36 -9.90 13.69
N GLU A 23 -25.46 -10.57 12.55
CA GLU A 23 -24.31 -11.11 11.86
C GLU A 23 -23.47 -9.91 11.41
N SER A 24 -22.58 -9.47 12.29
CA SER A 24 -21.40 -8.75 11.86
C SER A 24 -20.65 -9.71 10.93
N ILE A 25 -20.83 -9.52 9.63
CA ILE A 25 -20.04 -10.18 8.60
C ILE A 25 -18.60 -9.68 8.80
N GLN A 26 -17.83 -10.33 9.67
CA GLN A 26 -16.39 -10.25 9.64
C GLN A 26 -15.97 -11.00 8.38
N LYS A 27 -15.81 -10.26 7.29
CA LYS A 27 -15.27 -10.80 6.04
C LYS A 27 -13.89 -11.38 6.38
N GLU A 28 -13.78 -12.70 6.40
CA GLU A 28 -12.51 -13.36 6.73
C GLU A 28 -11.42 -12.83 5.80
N LYS A 29 -10.36 -12.31 6.41
CA LYS A 29 -9.24 -11.73 5.70
C LYS A 29 -8.55 -12.82 4.89
N LYS A 30 -8.55 -12.70 3.56
CA LYS A 30 -7.87 -13.67 2.69
C LYS A 30 -6.36 -13.49 2.82
N ILE A 31 -5.73 -14.40 3.56
CA ILE A 31 -4.29 -14.45 3.77
C ILE A 31 -3.73 -15.62 2.96
N ARG A 32 -2.69 -15.36 2.16
CA ARG A 32 -1.98 -16.37 1.37
C ARG A 32 -0.49 -16.29 1.64
N LYS A 33 0.12 -17.43 1.95
CA LYS A 33 1.58 -17.60 1.99
C LYS A 33 2.07 -18.04 0.61
N VAL A 34 3.14 -17.44 0.13
CA VAL A 34 3.74 -17.73 -1.18
C VAL A 34 5.24 -17.84 -1.03
N ASP A 35 5.83 -18.95 -1.49
CA ASP A 35 7.26 -19.04 -1.75
C ASP A 35 7.52 -18.51 -3.16
N PHE A 36 8.47 -17.60 -3.29
CA PHE A 36 8.91 -17.07 -4.57
C PHE A 36 10.40 -16.77 -4.51
N GLN A 37 11.16 -17.39 -5.41
CA GLN A 37 12.64 -17.27 -5.46
C GLN A 37 13.32 -17.60 -4.11
N GLY A 38 12.80 -18.58 -3.38
CA GLY A 38 13.34 -19.02 -2.08
C GLY A 38 13.07 -18.07 -0.92
N LYS A 39 12.16 -17.10 -1.10
CA LYS A 39 11.69 -16.18 -0.06
C LYS A 39 10.21 -16.38 0.21
N ASN A 40 9.84 -16.23 1.47
CA ASN A 40 8.46 -16.33 1.92
C ASN A 40 7.78 -14.97 1.93
N TYR A 41 6.61 -14.90 1.32
CA TYR A 41 5.76 -13.72 1.27
C TYR A 41 4.40 -14.01 1.88
N LEU A 42 3.92 -13.08 2.69
CA LEU A 42 2.54 -13.04 3.16
C LEU A 42 1.77 -12.01 2.33
N ILE A 43 0.75 -12.48 1.63
CA ILE A 43 -0.15 -11.67 0.81
C ILE A 43 -1.49 -11.60 1.52
N THR A 44 -1.96 -10.39 1.78
CA THR A 44 -3.16 -10.16 2.58
C THR A 44 -4.02 -9.08 1.92
N GLU A 45 -5.30 -9.37 1.68
CA GLU A 45 -6.24 -8.34 1.23
C GLU A 45 -6.38 -7.22 2.28
N VAL A 46 -6.41 -5.97 1.83
CA VAL A 46 -6.59 -4.81 2.71
C VAL A 46 -8.07 -4.49 2.82
N ASP A 47 -8.60 -4.52 4.04
CA ASP A 47 -10.00 -4.23 4.31
C ASP A 47 -10.43 -2.88 3.73
N SER A 48 -11.66 -2.83 3.23
CA SER A 48 -12.26 -1.62 2.64
C SER A 48 -11.53 -1.06 1.41
N SER A 49 -10.65 -1.82 0.76
CA SER A 49 -9.98 -1.43 -0.48
C SER A 49 -9.73 -2.63 -1.40
N ALA A 50 -9.31 -2.35 -2.64
CA ALA A 50 -8.79 -3.36 -3.56
C ALA A 50 -7.25 -3.52 -3.44
N ASN A 51 -6.65 -2.95 -2.40
CA ASN A 51 -5.21 -2.97 -2.20
C ASN A 51 -4.78 -4.30 -1.57
N ILE A 52 -3.49 -4.61 -1.75
CA ILE A 52 -2.90 -5.87 -1.28
C ILE A 52 -1.71 -5.54 -0.40
N LEU A 53 -1.74 -5.98 0.85
CA LEU A 53 -0.59 -5.95 1.74
C LEU A 53 0.34 -7.12 1.43
N LEU A 54 1.62 -6.80 1.23
CA LEU A 54 2.69 -7.75 0.98
C LEU A 54 3.75 -7.61 2.08
N GLU A 55 4.07 -8.72 2.75
CA GLU A 55 5.05 -8.73 3.84
C GLU A 55 6.06 -9.86 3.64
N SER A 56 7.32 -9.56 3.93
CA SER A 56 8.44 -10.49 4.01
C SER A 56 9.29 -10.14 5.24
N ASP A 57 10.40 -10.86 5.42
CA ASP A 57 11.46 -10.51 6.37
C ASP A 57 12.19 -9.21 6.01
N GLU A 58 12.23 -8.85 4.72
CA GLU A 58 12.96 -7.69 4.22
C GLU A 58 12.11 -6.39 4.19
N PHE A 59 10.82 -6.49 3.91
CA PHE A 59 9.95 -5.32 3.79
C PHE A 59 8.48 -5.61 4.08
N SER A 60 7.74 -4.53 4.36
CA SER A 60 6.27 -4.54 4.45
C SER A 60 5.76 -3.37 3.61
N GLY A 61 4.87 -3.67 2.67
CA GLY A 61 4.35 -2.66 1.75
C GLY A 61 3.01 -3.04 1.16
N VAL A 62 2.31 -2.04 0.64
CA VAL A 62 0.99 -2.22 0.06
C VAL A 62 1.01 -1.93 -1.44
N ILE A 63 0.44 -2.83 -2.21
CA ILE A 63 0.21 -2.67 -3.64
C ILE A 63 -1.13 -1.97 -3.79
N PHE A 64 -1.11 -0.76 -4.33
CA PHE A 64 -2.32 0.00 -4.62
C PHE A 64 -2.96 -0.45 -5.92
N SER A 65 -4.28 -0.62 -5.90
CA SER A 65 -5.05 -0.96 -7.09
C SER A 65 -4.86 0.08 -8.19
N LYS A 66 -4.89 -0.37 -9.45
CA LYS A 66 -4.91 0.47 -10.65
C LYS A 66 -6.10 1.44 -10.65
N ASP A 67 -7.19 1.05 -9.99
CA ASP A 67 -8.42 1.84 -9.88
C ASP A 67 -8.38 2.80 -8.68
N TYR A 68 -7.32 2.76 -7.86
CA TYR A 68 -7.12 3.74 -6.80
C TYR A 68 -6.95 5.13 -7.40
N LYS A 69 -7.91 6.01 -7.08
CA LYS A 69 -7.85 7.42 -7.41
C LYS A 69 -6.83 8.06 -6.51
N VAL A 70 -5.78 8.60 -7.12
CA VAL A 70 -4.76 9.26 -6.34
C VAL A 70 -5.11 10.72 -6.21
N TYR A 71 -5.09 11.20 -4.98
CA TYR A 71 -5.42 12.56 -4.61
C TYR A 71 -4.17 13.20 -4.00
N GLY A 72 -3.81 14.39 -4.46
CA GLY A 72 -2.73 15.19 -3.87
C GLY A 72 -1.77 15.81 -4.90
N HIS A 73 -1.02 16.80 -4.46
CA HIS A 73 -0.05 17.54 -5.28
C HIS A 73 1.30 16.83 -5.40
N PHE A 74 1.52 15.79 -4.59
CA PHE A 74 2.77 15.02 -4.50
C PHE A 74 2.67 13.64 -5.16
N PHE A 75 1.65 13.43 -6.00
CA PHE A 75 1.65 12.32 -6.93
C PHE A 75 2.83 12.49 -7.91
N PRO A 76 3.48 11.40 -8.34
CA PRO A 76 4.77 11.45 -8.99
C PRO A 76 4.75 12.33 -10.23
N TRP A 77 5.93 12.92 -10.49
CA TRP A 77 6.16 13.83 -11.60
C TRP A 77 5.70 13.25 -12.95
N ILE A 78 5.51 11.94 -13.08
CA ILE A 78 4.83 11.24 -14.20
C ILE A 78 3.44 11.78 -14.62
N SER A 79 2.78 12.60 -13.82
CA SER A 79 1.56 13.33 -14.24
C SER A 79 1.80 14.78 -14.67
N ARG A 80 3.04 15.27 -14.57
CA ARG A 80 3.45 16.60 -15.04
C ARG A 80 3.92 16.50 -16.48
N ASN A 81 3.54 17.49 -17.30
CA ASN A 81 3.88 17.56 -18.72
C ASN A 81 5.40 17.64 -19.00
N ASP A 82 6.23 17.80 -17.97
CA ASP A 82 7.70 17.88 -18.04
C ASP A 82 8.41 16.59 -17.56
N SER A 83 7.66 15.55 -17.18
CA SER A 83 8.25 14.23 -16.93
C SER A 83 8.85 13.66 -18.22
N LYS A 84 10.02 13.02 -18.08
CA LYS A 84 10.72 12.36 -19.20
C LYS A 84 9.92 11.20 -19.80
N GLU A 85 8.96 10.66 -19.06
CA GLU A 85 8.14 9.53 -19.46
C GLU A 85 6.67 9.81 -19.16
N LYS A 86 5.85 9.91 -20.19
CA LYS A 86 4.41 10.09 -20.03
C LYS A 86 3.74 8.77 -19.65
N ILE A 87 2.95 8.76 -18.58
CA ILE A 87 2.15 7.58 -18.22
C ILE A 87 0.92 7.47 -19.12
N VAL A 88 0.70 6.25 -19.62
CA VAL A 88 -0.44 5.90 -20.45
C VAL A 88 -1.54 5.27 -19.62
N ILE A 89 -1.20 4.28 -18.78
CA ILE A 89 -2.18 3.55 -17.96
C ILE A 89 -1.62 3.07 -16.61
N ARG A 90 -2.51 2.88 -15.64
CA ARG A 90 -2.22 2.18 -14.38
C ARG A 90 -2.43 0.68 -14.54
N PHE A 91 -1.62 -0.13 -13.86
CA PHE A 91 -1.83 -1.58 -13.75
C PHE A 91 -1.76 -2.05 -12.30
N ASN A 92 -2.18 -3.28 -12.03
CA ASN A 92 -2.06 -3.92 -10.71
C ASN A 92 -0.74 -4.70 -10.68
N PRO A 93 0.31 -4.22 -9.97
CA PRO A 93 1.54 -5.00 -9.83
C PRO A 93 1.28 -6.38 -9.24
N VAL A 94 1.97 -7.38 -9.77
CA VAL A 94 2.02 -8.72 -9.17
C VAL A 94 3.29 -8.88 -8.34
N LEU A 95 3.39 -9.98 -7.57
CA LEU A 95 4.54 -10.26 -6.72
C LEU A 95 5.88 -10.14 -7.47
N GLY A 96 5.96 -10.66 -8.71
CA GLY A 96 7.17 -10.56 -9.53
C GLY A 96 7.57 -9.12 -9.86
N ASP A 97 6.61 -8.24 -10.11
CA ASP A 97 6.88 -6.82 -10.37
C ASP A 97 7.46 -6.15 -9.10
N ILE A 98 6.89 -6.44 -7.92
CA ILE A 98 7.36 -5.86 -6.64
C ILE A 98 8.73 -6.39 -6.23
N VAL A 99 8.98 -7.69 -6.41
CA VAL A 99 10.30 -8.28 -6.13
C VAL A 99 11.37 -7.70 -7.07
N ALA A 100 11.03 -7.48 -8.34
CA ALA A 100 11.92 -6.79 -9.27
C ALA A 100 12.18 -5.35 -8.82
N ALA A 101 11.14 -4.62 -8.42
CA ALA A 101 11.24 -3.24 -7.95
C ALA A 101 12.13 -3.11 -6.70
N GLU A 102 11.92 -3.94 -5.68
CA GLU A 102 12.74 -3.93 -4.45
C GLU A 102 14.21 -4.25 -4.71
N ARG A 103 14.49 -5.21 -5.62
CA ARG A 103 15.86 -5.51 -6.04
C ARG A 103 16.53 -4.32 -6.71
N ILE A 104 15.81 -3.63 -7.60
CA ILE A 104 16.33 -2.43 -8.30
C ILE A 104 16.49 -1.27 -7.31
N LEU A 105 15.53 -1.05 -6.42
CA LEU A 105 15.57 -0.04 -5.35
C LEU A 105 16.83 -0.20 -4.51
N LYS A 106 17.05 -1.42 -3.98
CA LYS A 106 18.23 -1.74 -3.16
C LYS A 106 19.52 -1.43 -3.92
N ARG A 107 19.63 -1.90 -5.16
CA ARG A 107 20.81 -1.63 -5.99
C ARG A 107 20.99 -0.14 -6.24
N CYS A 108 19.94 0.61 -6.53
CA CYS A 108 19.99 2.05 -6.79
C CYS A 108 20.49 2.84 -5.58
N ILE A 109 20.09 2.43 -4.38
CA ILE A 109 20.57 3.03 -3.13
C ILE A 109 22.02 2.61 -2.85
N GLU A 110 22.41 1.37 -3.13
CA GLU A 110 23.77 0.88 -2.87
C GLU A 110 24.83 1.48 -3.82
N ILE A 111 24.47 1.85 -5.04
CA ILE A 111 25.41 2.37 -6.04
C ILE A 111 25.46 3.91 -6.08
N ASP A 112 24.75 4.59 -5.19
CA ASP A 112 24.65 6.06 -5.05
C ASP A 112 24.34 6.83 -6.35
N LYS A 113 23.80 6.15 -7.37
CA LYS A 113 23.54 6.74 -8.69
C LYS A 113 22.14 6.38 -9.14
N ILE A 114 21.24 7.34 -8.97
CA ILE A 114 19.99 7.39 -9.70
C ILE A 114 20.30 7.98 -11.06
N ASP A 115 19.89 7.30 -12.12
CA ASP A 115 20.09 7.81 -13.47
C ASP A 115 19.23 9.04 -13.77
N ALA A 116 19.48 9.64 -14.95
CA ALA A 116 18.78 10.76 -15.59
C ALA A 116 18.71 12.11 -14.84
N ASP A 117 18.65 12.15 -13.50
CA ASP A 117 18.40 13.35 -12.70
C ASP A 117 19.60 13.78 -11.84
N GLY A 118 20.66 12.96 -11.80
CA GLY A 118 21.93 13.31 -11.12
C GLY A 118 21.81 13.43 -9.60
N LEU A 119 20.75 12.92 -8.99
CA LEU A 119 20.57 12.88 -7.54
C LEU A 119 21.28 11.65 -6.95
N GLU A 120 22.32 11.90 -6.16
CA GLU A 120 23.02 10.88 -5.39
C GLU A 120 22.22 10.55 -4.11
N ILE A 121 21.83 9.28 -3.92
CA ILE A 121 21.27 8.79 -2.64
C ILE A 121 22.41 8.41 -1.69
N TYR A 122 23.31 9.34 -1.36
CA TYR A 122 24.44 9.00 -0.51
C TYR A 122 24.03 8.73 0.96
N GLU A 123 24.91 8.02 1.65
CA GLU A 123 24.77 7.64 3.07
C GLU A 123 24.33 8.84 3.94
N GLY A 124 23.21 8.66 4.65
CA GLY A 124 22.66 9.68 5.52
C GLY A 124 21.57 10.58 4.91
N LYS A 125 21.15 10.39 3.65
CA LYS A 125 19.92 11.02 3.12
C LYS A 125 18.63 10.30 3.54
N ILE A 126 18.72 8.99 3.75
CA ILE A 126 17.65 8.10 4.21
C ILE A 126 18.17 7.20 5.33
N TYR A 127 17.27 6.54 6.05
CA TYR A 127 17.56 5.41 6.93
C TYR A 127 17.69 4.11 6.12
N ASP A 128 18.07 3.01 6.76
CA ASP A 128 18.08 1.71 6.10
C ASP A 128 16.68 1.33 5.63
N LEU A 129 16.62 0.74 4.43
CA LEU A 129 15.38 0.31 3.80
C LEU A 129 14.42 -0.45 4.73
N PRO A 130 14.85 -1.41 5.58
CA PRO A 130 13.92 -2.15 6.45
C PRO A 130 13.13 -1.27 7.44
N ASN A 131 13.55 -0.02 7.67
CA ASN A 131 12.89 0.93 8.57
C ASN A 131 11.62 1.57 8.00
N TYR A 132 11.34 1.41 6.70
CA TYR A 132 10.21 2.02 6.03
C TYR A 132 9.02 1.06 5.84
N TYR A 133 7.81 1.59 5.74
CA TYR A 133 6.73 0.98 4.98
C TYR A 133 6.79 1.45 3.53
N ARG A 134 6.21 0.67 2.61
CA ARG A 134 6.12 1.03 1.19
C ARG A 134 4.69 1.12 0.70
N GLN A 135 4.47 1.98 -0.28
CA GLN A 135 3.27 1.96 -1.13
C GLN A 135 3.72 1.87 -2.59
N TYR A 136 3.22 0.86 -3.30
CA TYR A 136 3.58 0.57 -4.67
C TYR A 136 2.42 0.93 -5.61
N PHE A 137 2.73 1.69 -6.65
CA PHE A 137 1.77 2.08 -7.68
C PHE A 137 2.30 1.70 -9.06
N GLY A 138 1.63 0.78 -9.74
CA GLY A 138 2.00 0.33 -11.09
C GLY A 138 1.48 1.25 -12.18
N ALA A 139 2.34 1.61 -13.13
CA ALA A 139 2.01 2.37 -14.32
C ALA A 139 2.77 1.85 -15.56
N ILE A 140 2.22 2.06 -16.75
CA ILE A 140 2.86 1.79 -18.03
C ILE A 140 3.10 3.13 -18.71
N ASN A 141 4.33 3.38 -19.15
CA ASN A 141 4.70 4.59 -19.86
C ASN A 141 4.40 4.50 -21.37
N GLU A 142 4.64 5.57 -22.12
CA GLU A 142 4.41 5.63 -23.56
C GLU A 142 5.30 4.71 -24.40
N ASN A 143 6.38 4.19 -23.80
CA ASN A 143 7.28 3.21 -24.40
C ASN A 143 6.88 1.76 -24.07
N ASP A 144 5.69 1.54 -23.49
CA ASP A 144 5.20 0.23 -23.01
C ASP A 144 6.07 -0.39 -21.91
N GLU A 145 6.80 0.44 -21.17
CA GLU A 145 7.63 0.00 -20.05
C GLU A 145 6.85 0.06 -18.75
N LYS A 146 7.11 -0.92 -17.87
CA LYS A 146 6.48 -1.00 -16.56
C LYS A 146 7.25 -0.16 -15.55
N ILE A 147 6.54 0.79 -14.95
CA ILE A 147 7.06 1.67 -13.90
C ILE A 147 6.34 1.34 -12.59
N ILE A 148 7.11 1.23 -11.52
CA ILE A 148 6.61 1.15 -10.15
C ILE A 148 7.02 2.42 -9.43
N TRP A 149 6.06 3.27 -9.09
CA TRP A 149 6.31 4.34 -8.13
C TRP A 149 6.27 3.77 -6.72
N VAL A 150 7.35 3.99 -5.97
CA VAL A 150 7.50 3.51 -4.60
C VAL A 150 7.53 4.70 -3.66
N ASN A 151 6.53 4.79 -2.80
CA ASN A 151 6.49 5.76 -1.72
C ASN A 151 6.92 5.10 -0.40
N CYS A 152 7.91 5.68 0.27
CA CYS A 152 8.54 5.13 1.47
C CYS A 152 8.41 6.09 2.65
N PHE A 153 7.93 5.60 3.79
CA PHE A 153 7.83 6.37 5.04
C PHE A 153 8.15 5.50 6.25
N LEU A 154 8.74 6.08 7.30
CA LEU A 154 9.18 5.30 8.46
C LEU A 154 8.05 4.55 9.14
N LYS A 155 8.37 3.33 9.59
CA LYS A 155 7.51 2.56 10.50
C LYS A 155 7.31 3.33 11.81
N PRO A 156 6.11 3.32 12.42
CA PRO A 156 5.84 4.03 13.66
C PRO A 156 6.80 3.72 14.82
N SER A 157 7.31 2.48 14.89
CA SER A 157 8.31 2.08 15.89
C SER A 157 9.62 2.85 15.81
N ASN A 158 9.89 3.47 14.66
CA ASN A 158 11.13 4.19 14.35
C ASN A 158 10.94 5.72 14.39
N LEU A 159 9.76 6.18 14.79
CA LEU A 159 9.46 7.59 14.99
C LEU A 159 9.69 7.98 16.46
N THR A 160 9.98 9.26 16.70
CA THR A 160 9.99 9.81 18.05
C THR A 160 8.60 9.68 18.68
N LYS A 161 8.56 9.29 19.97
CA LYS A 161 7.32 9.12 20.73
C LYS A 161 6.40 10.33 20.55
N GLY A 162 5.17 10.09 20.06
CA GLY A 162 4.15 11.12 19.85
C GLY A 162 3.64 11.21 18.41
N PHE A 163 4.39 10.68 17.42
CA PHE A 163 3.97 10.66 16.02
C PHE A 163 3.35 9.30 15.63
N ASN A 164 2.07 9.10 15.97
CA ASN A 164 1.26 8.03 15.37
C ASN A 164 0.78 8.49 14.00
N ILE A 165 1.62 8.35 12.98
CA ILE A 165 1.29 8.83 11.63
C ILE A 165 0.84 7.66 10.72
N HIS A 166 -0.22 7.94 9.96
CA HIS A 166 -0.76 7.14 8.85
C HIS A 166 -1.43 5.81 9.22
N GLN A 167 -2.40 5.79 10.14
CA GLN A 167 -3.15 4.55 10.47
C GLN A 167 -3.83 3.89 9.25
N ASP A 168 -4.16 4.69 8.24
CA ASP A 168 -4.82 4.33 7.01
C ASP A 168 -3.85 4.14 5.82
N TRP A 169 -2.53 4.02 6.06
CA TRP A 169 -1.51 3.93 5.00
C TRP A 169 -1.70 2.76 4.03
N LYS A 170 -2.43 1.72 4.42
CA LYS A 170 -2.76 0.58 3.57
C LYS A 170 -3.90 0.91 2.59
N VAL A 171 -4.68 1.93 2.89
CA VAL A 171 -5.87 2.36 2.13
C VAL A 171 -5.60 3.66 1.38
N ASN A 172 -4.88 4.60 1.98
CA ASN A 172 -4.63 5.93 1.44
C ASN A 172 -3.14 6.21 1.22
N SER A 173 -2.80 6.90 0.13
CA SER A 173 -1.44 7.35 -0.13
C SER A 173 -0.94 8.25 1.00
N VAL A 174 0.27 7.99 1.47
CA VAL A 174 0.91 8.79 2.50
C VAL A 174 1.58 9.99 1.85
N GLU A 175 1.18 11.18 2.28
CA GLU A 175 1.89 12.42 1.99
C GLU A 175 2.32 13.04 3.32
N VAL A 176 3.52 13.62 3.34
CA VAL A 176 4.04 14.31 4.52
C VAL A 176 4.54 15.69 4.11
N GLN A 177 4.42 16.67 4.99
CA GLN A 177 5.09 17.96 4.86
C GLN A 177 6.39 17.90 5.66
N ASP A 178 7.52 18.20 5.02
CA ASP A 178 8.86 18.14 5.64
C ASP A 178 9.19 16.77 6.27
N GLY A 179 9.22 15.74 5.44
CA GLY A 179 9.52 14.38 5.86
C GLY A 179 10.99 14.10 6.13
N GLY A 180 11.91 14.96 5.69
CA GLY A 180 13.34 14.82 5.97
C GLY A 180 13.89 13.46 5.52
N LYS A 181 14.53 12.71 6.42
CA LYS A 181 14.98 11.32 6.12
C LYS A 181 13.84 10.31 6.29
N ALA A 182 12.76 10.68 6.96
CA ALA A 182 11.68 9.76 7.33
C ALA A 182 10.72 9.45 6.17
N TYR A 183 10.87 10.14 5.04
CA TYR A 183 10.02 9.98 3.86
C TYR A 183 10.82 10.23 2.59
N PHE A 184 10.59 9.40 1.59
CA PHE A 184 11.03 9.64 0.22
C PHE A 184 10.13 8.88 -0.74
N ASN A 185 10.16 9.24 -2.01
CA ASN A 185 9.62 8.41 -3.08
C ASN A 185 10.57 8.35 -4.27
N ILE A 186 10.37 7.35 -5.12
CA ILE A 186 11.23 7.06 -6.26
C ILE A 186 10.43 6.30 -7.32
N GLU A 187 10.78 6.50 -8.59
CA GLU A 187 10.22 5.75 -9.71
C GLU A 187 11.20 4.68 -10.15
N ILE A 188 10.68 3.48 -10.41
CA ILE A 188 11.48 2.31 -10.77
C ILE A 188 10.93 1.72 -12.06
N ASN A 189 11.71 1.81 -13.12
CA ASN A 189 11.42 1.12 -14.37
C ASN A 189 11.91 -0.32 -14.26
N ILE A 190 10.98 -1.27 -14.12
CA ILE A 190 11.31 -2.69 -13.95
C ILE A 190 11.59 -3.37 -15.30
N THR A 191 11.26 -2.72 -16.43
CA THR A 191 11.61 -3.18 -17.78
C THR A 191 13.08 -2.89 -18.08
N SER A 192 13.52 -1.65 -17.90
CA SER A 192 14.91 -1.24 -18.15
C SER A 192 15.84 -1.49 -16.96
N GLY A 193 15.27 -1.70 -15.77
CA GLY A 193 16.00 -1.89 -14.54
C GLY A 193 16.68 -0.61 -14.09
N LYS A 194 15.96 0.52 -14.08
CA LYS A 194 16.48 1.86 -13.76
C LYS A 194 15.63 2.53 -12.70
N CYS A 195 16.16 3.59 -12.09
CA CYS A 195 15.44 4.38 -11.10
C CYS A 195 15.64 5.87 -11.35
N TYR A 196 14.62 6.67 -11.11
CA TYR A 196 14.65 8.10 -11.39
C TYR A 196 13.62 8.83 -10.52
N ASN A 197 13.59 10.15 -10.61
CA ASN A 197 12.64 11.00 -9.90
C ASN A 197 12.64 10.77 -8.38
N PHE A 198 13.82 10.55 -7.79
CA PHE A 198 13.91 10.48 -6.32
C PHE A 198 13.57 11.81 -5.70
N PHE A 199 12.62 11.76 -4.78
CA PHE A 199 12.10 12.94 -4.14
C PHE A 199 12.02 12.75 -2.63
N ARG A 200 12.50 13.75 -1.90
CA ARG A 200 12.32 13.89 -0.45
C ARG A 200 11.60 15.20 -0.22
N ASN A 201 10.48 15.17 0.49
CA ASN A 201 9.84 16.41 0.87
C ASN A 201 10.61 17.02 2.05
N SER A 202 11.39 18.08 1.83
CA SER A 202 12.14 18.77 2.89
C SER A 202 12.29 20.26 2.60
N ILE A 203 12.28 21.10 3.64
CA ILE A 203 12.62 22.52 3.49
C ILE A 203 14.12 22.63 3.21
N GLY A 204 14.50 22.86 1.95
CA GLY A 204 15.87 23.13 1.51
C GLY A 204 16.55 22.06 0.64
N GLY A 205 15.78 21.19 -0.02
CA GLY A 205 16.29 20.24 -1.01
C GLY A 205 15.44 20.20 -2.26
#